data_AF-A0ABD5MN96-F1
#
_entry.id   AF-A0ABD5MN96-F1
#
_cell.length_a   1.000
_cell.length_b   1.000
_cell.length_c   1.000
_cell.angle_alpha   90.00
_cell.angle_beta   90.00
_cell.angle_gamma   90.00
#
_symmetry.space_group_name_H-M   'P 1'
#
loop_
_entity.id
_entity.type
_entity.pdbx_description
1 polymer ?
#
loop_
_entity_poly.entity_id
_entity_poly.type
_entity_poly.pdbx_seq_one_letter_code
_entity_poly.pdbx_strand_id
1 'polypeptide(L)'
;MSAGTAEGDDPADAVRERLLSEHGPLFDAVDAVADAVAGRWDDPGHGDTPRTADRDAVVPALRGALEAADVLDYLPAMLATGANALGVDLPASPVPAPPYLVVTATGPVVRATLPDRGRLVITVRVFDVDRSGASPRYRRLDRGVRETLTVELR
;
A
#
# COMPACT_ATOMS: atom_id res chain seq x y z
N MET A 1 19.61 -27.22 27.54
CA MET A 1 20.31 -26.41 26.52
C MET A 1 19.51 -26.54 25.23
N SER A 2 18.57 -25.61 25.03
CA SER A 2 17.90 -25.44 23.74
C SER A 2 18.43 -24.15 23.15
N ALA A 3 18.97 -24.25 21.95
CA ALA A 3 19.60 -23.16 21.22
C ALA A 3 18.59 -22.03 21.00
N GLY A 4 18.99 -20.82 21.33
CA GLY A 4 18.26 -19.61 20.98
C GLY A 4 18.23 -19.47 19.46
N THR A 5 17.03 -19.28 18.92
CA THR A 5 16.85 -18.60 17.64
C THR A 5 17.45 -17.21 17.83
N ALA A 6 18.50 -16.90 17.08
CA ALA A 6 18.87 -15.51 16.88
C ALA A 6 17.67 -14.84 16.21
N GLU A 7 16.98 -13.97 16.94
CA GLU A 7 15.99 -13.02 16.43
C GLU A 7 16.74 -12.03 15.53
N GLY A 8 17.05 -12.45 14.31
CA GLY A 8 17.41 -11.53 13.24
C GLY A 8 16.12 -10.97 12.67
N ASP A 9 16.04 -9.64 12.52
CA ASP A 9 14.88 -8.94 11.95
C ASP A 9 14.28 -9.71 10.77
N ASP A 10 12.96 -9.88 10.77
CA ASP A 10 12.24 -10.37 9.59
C ASP A 10 12.64 -9.48 8.40
N PRO A 11 13.14 -10.04 7.28
CA PRO A 11 13.48 -9.25 6.10
C PRO A 11 12.33 -8.34 5.62
N ALA A 12 11.06 -8.72 5.85
CA ALA A 12 9.91 -7.86 5.57
C ALA A 12 9.83 -6.65 6.52
N ASP A 13 10.18 -6.82 7.80
CA ASP A 13 10.22 -5.74 8.78
C ASP A 13 11.36 -4.77 8.48
N ALA A 14 12.55 -5.27 8.12
CA ALA A 14 13.67 -4.41 7.70
C ALA A 14 13.33 -3.54 6.47
N VAL A 15 12.61 -4.11 5.50
CA VAL A 15 12.09 -3.35 4.35
C VAL A 15 11.05 -2.33 4.80
N ARG A 16 10.12 -2.73 5.66
CA ARG A 16 9.07 -1.84 6.19
C ARG A 16 9.69 -0.64 6.91
N GLU A 17 10.64 -0.87 7.80
CA GLU A 17 11.34 0.20 8.52
C GLU A 17 12.03 1.17 7.57
N ARG A 18 12.71 0.64 6.54
CA ARG A 18 13.37 1.50 5.56
C ARG A 18 12.38 2.34 4.76
N LEU A 19 11.26 1.74 4.35
CA LEU A 19 10.19 2.46 3.65
C LEU A 19 9.63 3.59 4.51
N LEU A 20 9.35 3.33 5.79
CA LEU A 20 8.84 4.34 6.73
C LEU A 20 9.82 5.49 6.95
N SER A 21 11.13 5.21 6.95
CA SER A 21 12.17 6.23 7.08
C SER A 21 12.33 7.09 5.82
N GLU A 22 12.26 6.49 4.62
CA GLU A 22 12.58 7.19 3.37
C GLU A 22 11.36 7.81 2.66
N HIS A 23 10.16 7.25 2.83
CA HIS A 23 8.96 7.60 2.03
C HIS A 23 7.86 8.31 2.82
N GLY A 24 8.17 8.91 3.97
CA GLY A 24 7.20 9.61 4.83
C GLY A 24 6.26 10.56 4.08
N PRO A 25 6.78 11.54 3.30
CA PRO A 25 5.94 12.48 2.55
C PRO A 25 5.04 11.81 1.50
N LEU A 26 5.49 10.71 0.90
CA LEU A 26 4.69 9.94 -0.06
C LEU A 26 3.49 9.29 0.64
N PHE A 27 3.69 8.76 1.85
CA PHE A 27 2.61 8.19 2.66
C PHE A 27 1.59 9.24 3.09
N ASP A 28 2.04 10.44 3.48
CA ASP A 28 1.16 11.56 3.81
C ASP A 28 0.30 11.97 2.60
N ALA A 29 0.89 12.02 1.40
CA ALA A 29 0.18 12.32 0.17
C ALA A 29 -0.89 11.27 -0.16
N VAL A 30 -0.57 9.97 0.00
CA VAL A 30 -1.54 8.89 -0.21
C VAL A 30 -2.69 8.95 0.80
N ASP A 31 -2.40 9.22 2.08
CA ASP A 31 -3.43 9.39 3.11
C ASP A 31 -4.36 10.58 2.77
N ALA A 32 -3.80 11.73 2.41
CA ALA A 32 -4.58 12.92 2.05
C ALA A 32 -5.48 12.68 0.82
N VAL A 33 -4.97 11.98 -0.20
CA VAL A 33 -5.76 11.57 -1.37
C VAL A 33 -6.89 10.63 -0.96
N ALA A 34 -6.62 9.64 -0.10
CA ALA A 34 -7.64 8.70 0.37
C ALA A 34 -8.73 9.40 1.18
N ASP A 35 -8.38 10.36 2.02
CA ASP A 35 -9.33 11.19 2.78
C ASP A 35 -10.20 12.02 1.85
N ALA A 36 -9.61 12.65 0.82
CA ALA A 36 -10.35 13.42 -0.17
C ALA A 36 -11.33 12.56 -1.00
N VAL A 37 -10.95 11.31 -1.29
CA VAL A 37 -11.84 10.34 -1.96
C VAL A 37 -12.98 9.93 -1.02
N ALA A 38 -12.65 9.56 0.22
CA ALA A 38 -13.62 9.11 1.22
C ALA A 38 -14.61 10.20 1.63
N GLY A 39 -14.18 11.47 1.66
CA GLY A 39 -15.02 12.63 1.97
C GLY A 39 -16.11 12.92 0.93
N ARG A 40 -16.10 12.23 -0.22
CA ARG A 40 -17.14 12.31 -1.25
C ARG A 40 -18.21 11.21 -1.14
N TRP A 41 -18.08 10.30 -0.18
CA TRP A 41 -19.03 9.20 -0.04
C TRP A 41 -20.27 9.64 0.74
N ASP A 42 -21.45 9.34 0.18
CA ASP A 42 -22.76 9.77 0.71
C ASP A 42 -23.24 8.94 1.92
N ASP A 43 -22.54 7.87 2.29
CA ASP A 43 -22.86 7.00 3.43
C ASP A 43 -21.85 7.24 4.58
N PRO A 44 -22.08 8.25 5.44
CA PRO A 44 -21.46 8.27 6.74
C PRO A 44 -22.09 7.09 7.49
N GLY A 45 -21.44 5.92 7.45
CA GLY A 45 -22.00 4.68 7.99
C GLY A 45 -22.45 4.83 9.45
N HIS A 46 -23.04 3.77 10.02
CA HIS A 46 -23.27 3.75 11.47
C HIS A 46 -21.91 3.80 12.21
N GLY A 47 -21.51 5.00 12.66
CA GLY A 47 -20.22 5.36 13.29
C GLY A 47 -19.40 6.40 12.51
N ASP A 48 -18.31 6.92 13.11
CA ASP A 48 -17.52 8.07 12.60
C ASP A 48 -16.62 7.78 11.37
N THR A 49 -16.67 6.59 10.77
CA THR A 49 -15.75 6.23 9.66
C THR A 49 -16.48 6.23 8.31
N PRO A 50 -16.01 6.99 7.29
CA PRO A 50 -16.62 7.01 5.95
C PRO A 50 -16.69 5.62 5.29
N ARG A 51 -17.82 5.31 4.62
CA ARG A 51 -18.05 4.03 3.93
C ARG A 51 -18.77 4.22 2.60
N THR A 52 -18.67 3.22 1.72
CA THR A 52 -19.48 3.15 0.49
C THR A 52 -19.68 1.71 0.03
N ALA A 53 -20.79 1.45 -0.67
CA ALA A 53 -21.02 0.20 -1.40
C ALA A 53 -20.58 0.29 -2.87
N ASP A 54 -20.33 1.49 -3.37
CA ASP A 54 -19.96 1.75 -4.75
C ASP A 54 -18.46 1.53 -4.96
N ARG A 55 -18.12 0.56 -5.79
CA ARG A 55 -16.73 0.25 -6.15
C ARG A 55 -16.10 1.35 -7.03
N ASP A 56 -16.90 2.01 -7.85
CA ASP A 56 -16.41 3.04 -8.77
C ASP A 56 -16.08 4.35 -8.03
N ALA A 57 -16.73 4.59 -6.89
CA ALA A 57 -16.36 5.60 -5.90
C ALA A 57 -15.04 5.29 -5.14
N VAL A 58 -14.41 4.12 -5.39
CA VAL A 58 -13.18 3.70 -4.72
C VAL A 58 -12.03 3.53 -5.71
N VAL A 59 -12.06 2.54 -6.61
CA VAL A 59 -10.86 2.19 -7.39
C VAL A 59 -10.57 3.21 -8.49
N PRO A 60 -11.51 3.54 -9.40
CA PRO A 60 -11.32 4.61 -10.37
C PRO A 60 -11.08 5.96 -9.70
N ALA A 61 -11.85 6.29 -8.65
CA ALA A 61 -11.71 7.55 -7.92
C ALA A 61 -10.33 7.70 -7.27
N LEU A 62 -9.85 6.67 -6.58
CA LEU A 62 -8.51 6.66 -5.98
C LEU A 62 -7.42 6.77 -7.05
N ARG A 63 -7.53 6.00 -8.13
CA ARG A 63 -6.55 6.04 -9.22
C ARG A 63 -6.45 7.45 -9.81
N GLY A 64 -7.59 8.03 -10.19
CA GLY A 64 -7.62 9.36 -10.80
C GLY A 64 -7.13 10.46 -9.84
N ALA A 65 -7.43 10.34 -8.55
CA ALA A 65 -6.95 11.30 -7.55
C ALA A 65 -5.44 11.18 -7.28
N LEU A 66 -4.88 9.96 -7.25
CA LEU A 66 -3.44 9.76 -7.14
C LEU A 66 -2.69 10.26 -8.37
N GLU A 67 -3.27 10.07 -9.56
CA GLU A 67 -2.73 10.59 -10.83
C GLU A 67 -2.73 12.13 -10.84
N ALA A 68 -3.85 12.75 -10.46
CA ALA A 68 -3.95 14.21 -10.39
C ALA A 68 -3.04 14.86 -9.33
N ALA A 69 -2.57 14.08 -8.35
CA ALA A 69 -1.62 14.52 -7.33
C ALA A 69 -0.17 14.12 -7.64
N ASP A 70 0.10 13.60 -8.85
CA ASP A 70 1.41 13.09 -9.31
C ASP A 70 1.99 11.96 -8.42
N VAL A 71 1.18 11.34 -7.56
CA VAL A 71 1.64 10.34 -6.58
C VAL A 71 2.02 9.02 -7.25
N LEU A 72 1.35 8.66 -8.35
CA LEU A 72 1.58 7.38 -9.03
C LEU A 72 3.03 7.21 -9.50
N ASP A 73 3.69 8.30 -9.89
CA ASP A 73 5.06 8.28 -10.42
C ASP A 73 6.11 7.96 -9.35
N TYR A 74 5.80 8.24 -8.09
CA TYR A 74 6.73 8.03 -6.97
C TYR A 74 6.59 6.65 -6.31
N LEU A 75 5.41 6.02 -6.39
CA LEU A 75 5.16 4.72 -5.76
C LEU A 75 6.15 3.61 -6.17
N PRO A 76 6.56 3.47 -7.45
CA PRO A 76 7.51 2.42 -7.84
C PRO A 76 8.89 2.53 -7.18
N ALA A 77 9.29 3.72 -6.70
CA ALA A 77 10.57 3.92 -6.01
C ALA A 77 10.67 3.11 -4.70
N MET A 78 9.54 2.77 -4.08
CA MET A 78 9.50 1.89 -2.90
C MET A 78 10.11 0.50 -3.19
N LEU A 79 10.03 0.01 -4.44
CA LEU A 79 10.65 -1.27 -4.80
C LEU A 79 12.17 -1.19 -4.77
N ALA A 80 12.75 -0.05 -5.16
CA ALA A 80 14.19 0.16 -5.09
C ALA A 80 14.65 0.24 -3.63
N THR A 81 13.92 1.00 -2.78
CA THR A 81 14.18 1.03 -1.34
C THR A 81 14.09 -0.36 -0.70
N GLY A 82 13.08 -1.15 -1.06
CA GLY A 82 12.94 -2.52 -0.55
C GLY A 82 14.04 -3.47 -1.03
N ALA A 83 14.42 -3.40 -2.32
CA ALA A 83 15.52 -4.20 -2.85
C ALA A 83 16.86 -3.84 -2.16
N ASN A 84 17.14 -2.55 -1.96
CA ASN A 84 18.31 -2.07 -1.23
C ASN A 84 18.34 -2.56 0.22
N ALA A 85 17.20 -2.54 0.92
CA ALA A 85 17.10 -3.05 2.29
C ALA A 85 17.40 -4.57 2.37
N LEU A 86 17.14 -5.31 1.29
CA LEU A 86 17.42 -6.76 1.17
C LEU A 86 18.81 -7.07 0.59
N GLY A 87 19.57 -6.04 0.21
CA GLY A 87 20.88 -6.17 -0.42
C GLY A 87 20.85 -6.83 -1.79
N VAL A 88 19.77 -6.60 -2.57
CA VAL A 88 19.62 -7.13 -3.93
C VAL A 88 19.31 -6.02 -4.92
N ASP A 89 19.61 -6.26 -6.19
CA ASP A 89 19.29 -5.36 -7.27
C ASP A 89 17.96 -5.72 -7.94
N LEU A 90 17.26 -4.69 -8.41
CA LEU A 90 16.10 -4.88 -9.28
C LEU A 90 16.58 -5.22 -10.71
N PRO A 91 15.95 -6.20 -11.38
CA PRO A 91 16.34 -6.60 -12.73
C PRO A 91 16.01 -5.52 -13.80
N ALA A 92 15.13 -4.58 -13.47
CA ALA A 92 14.73 -3.48 -14.33
C ALA A 92 14.23 -2.30 -13.48
N SER A 93 14.28 -1.08 -14.03
CA SER A 93 13.73 0.12 -13.41
C SER A 93 12.19 0.06 -13.39
N PRO A 94 11.56 0.04 -12.21
CA PRO A 94 10.10 0.02 -12.10
C PRO A 94 9.46 1.29 -12.66
N VAL A 95 8.33 1.13 -13.36
CA VAL A 95 7.54 2.23 -13.94
C VAL A 95 6.17 2.33 -13.27
N PRO A 96 5.46 3.49 -13.33
CA PRO A 96 4.16 3.70 -12.68
C PRO A 96 2.99 3.02 -13.43
N ALA A 97 3.18 1.76 -13.81
CA ALA A 97 2.24 0.97 -14.57
C ALA A 97 2.34 -0.52 -14.21
N PRO A 98 1.36 -1.35 -14.60
CA PRO A 98 1.50 -2.79 -14.52
C PRO A 98 2.77 -3.27 -15.25
N PRO A 99 3.47 -4.29 -14.74
CA PRO A 99 3.11 -5.09 -13.56
C PRO A 99 3.55 -4.47 -12.21
N TYR A 100 4.31 -3.37 -12.22
CA TYR A 100 4.96 -2.81 -11.04
C TYR A 100 4.01 -2.08 -10.10
N LEU A 101 3.00 -1.41 -10.63
CA LEU A 101 2.02 -0.64 -9.87
C LEU A 101 0.60 -0.97 -10.32
N VAL A 102 -0.27 -1.27 -9.35
CA VAL A 102 -1.71 -1.43 -9.55
C VAL A 102 -2.45 -0.73 -8.42
N VAL A 103 -3.50 0.03 -8.74
CA VAL A 103 -4.42 0.59 -7.74
C VAL A 103 -5.56 -0.39 -7.53
N THR A 104 -5.81 -0.75 -6.27
CA THR A 104 -6.82 -1.74 -5.87
C THR A 104 -7.85 -1.13 -4.93
N ALA A 105 -8.87 -1.91 -4.55
CA ALA A 105 -9.90 -1.44 -3.62
C ALA A 105 -9.40 -1.24 -2.18
N THR A 106 -8.18 -1.70 -1.85
CA THR A 106 -7.54 -1.45 -0.54
C THR A 106 -6.51 -0.33 -0.59
N GLY A 107 -6.08 0.09 -1.80
CA GLY A 107 -5.02 1.06 -2.01
C GLY A 107 -4.03 0.65 -3.11
N PRO A 108 -2.97 1.45 -3.34
CA PRO A 108 -1.90 1.11 -4.26
C PRO A 108 -1.10 -0.12 -3.82
N VAL A 109 -0.77 -0.97 -4.78
CA VAL A 109 0.11 -2.13 -4.62
C VAL A 109 1.26 -1.98 -5.59
N VAL A 110 2.49 -2.01 -5.05
CA VAL A 110 3.69 -2.14 -5.87
C VAL A 110 4.34 -3.51 -5.69
N ARG A 111 4.91 -4.04 -6.77
CA ARG A 111 5.52 -5.37 -6.76
C ARG A 111 6.67 -5.52 -7.73
N ALA A 112 7.65 -6.33 -7.34
CA ALA A 112 8.71 -6.80 -8.23
C ALA A 112 9.12 -8.23 -7.87
N THR A 113 9.59 -8.95 -8.88
CA THR A 113 10.35 -10.19 -8.65
C THR A 113 11.80 -9.81 -8.35
N LEU A 114 12.33 -10.34 -7.27
CA LEU A 114 13.69 -10.15 -6.81
C LEU A 114 14.48 -11.45 -7.07
N PRO A 115 15.64 -11.39 -7.76
CA PRO A 115 16.49 -12.55 -7.95
C PRO A 115 16.81 -13.23 -6.61
N ASP A 116 16.63 -14.55 -6.56
CA ASP A 116 16.93 -15.40 -5.39
C ASP A 116 16.20 -15.04 -4.06
N ARG A 117 15.30 -14.05 -4.09
CA ARG A 117 14.52 -13.57 -2.94
C ARG A 117 13.00 -13.66 -3.13
N GLY A 118 12.56 -14.17 -4.28
CA GLY A 118 11.14 -14.35 -4.58
C GLY A 118 10.48 -13.08 -5.06
N ARG A 119 9.32 -12.73 -4.51
CA ARG A 119 8.53 -11.57 -4.92
C ARG A 119 8.27 -10.64 -3.75
N LEU A 120 8.71 -9.40 -3.90
CA LEU A 120 8.37 -8.29 -3.00
C LEU A 120 7.02 -7.72 -3.40
N VAL A 121 6.12 -7.61 -2.42
CA VAL A 121 4.82 -6.95 -2.56
C VAL A 121 4.66 -5.94 -1.43
N ILE A 122 4.46 -4.68 -1.79
CA ILE A 122 4.22 -3.58 -0.84
C ILE A 122 2.80 -3.07 -1.10
N THR A 123 1.97 -3.09 -0.07
CA THR A 123 0.59 -2.57 -0.14
C THR A 123 0.47 -1.35 0.74
N VAL A 124 0.16 -0.21 0.12
CA VAL A 124 -0.16 1.04 0.80
C VAL A 124 -1.65 1.03 1.12
N ARG A 125 -2.01 0.49 2.29
CA ARG A 125 -3.41 0.24 2.66
C ARG A 125 -4.07 1.50 3.19
N VAL A 126 -5.07 2.00 2.48
CA VAL A 126 -5.90 3.16 2.90
C VAL A 126 -7.37 2.80 3.05
N PHE A 127 -7.80 1.72 2.41
CA PHE A 127 -9.17 1.22 2.49
C PHE A 127 -9.21 -0.22 2.96
N ASP A 128 -10.32 -0.57 3.60
CA ASP A 128 -10.71 -1.93 3.92
C ASP A 128 -11.91 -2.36 3.08
N VAL A 129 -12.04 -3.67 2.85
CA VAL A 129 -13.15 -4.25 2.08
C VAL A 129 -13.80 -5.35 2.88
N ASP A 130 -14.94 -5.05 3.48
CA ASP A 130 -15.82 -6.04 4.10
C ASP A 130 -16.60 -6.80 3.02
N ARG A 131 -16.51 -8.13 3.05
CA ARG A 131 -17.18 -9.04 2.12
C ARG A 131 -18.12 -10.03 2.83
N SER A 132 -18.42 -9.79 4.10
CA SER A 132 -19.28 -10.68 4.90
C SER A 132 -20.76 -10.61 4.49
N GLY A 133 -21.18 -9.48 3.88
CA GLY A 133 -22.53 -9.28 3.40
C GLY A 133 -22.76 -9.71 1.94
N ALA A 134 -23.99 -9.50 1.46
CA ALA A 134 -24.41 -9.83 0.09
C ALA A 134 -23.66 -9.04 -1.01
N SER A 135 -23.00 -7.93 -0.65
CA SER A 135 -22.18 -7.12 -1.54
C SER A 135 -21.05 -6.50 -0.76
N PRO A 136 -19.87 -6.25 -1.39
CA PRO A 136 -18.75 -5.66 -0.69
C PRO A 136 -19.10 -4.27 -0.14
N ARG A 137 -18.46 -3.92 0.98
CA ARG A 137 -18.49 -2.59 1.58
C ARG A 137 -17.07 -2.09 1.75
N TYR A 138 -16.83 -0.89 1.27
CA TYR A 138 -15.54 -0.22 1.33
C TYR A 138 -15.55 0.79 2.47
N ARG A 139 -14.43 0.90 3.18
CA ARG A 139 -14.30 1.79 4.33
C ARG A 139 -12.92 2.42 4.34
N ARG A 140 -12.85 3.72 4.65
CA ARG A 140 -11.59 4.41 4.96
C ARG A 140 -11.00 3.87 6.25
N LEU A 141 -9.73 3.47 6.25
CA LEU A 141 -9.05 3.08 7.48
C LEU A 141 -8.90 4.29 8.40
N ASP A 142 -9.10 4.10 9.71
CA ASP A 142 -8.90 5.10 10.76
C ASP A 142 -7.41 5.34 11.06
N ARG A 143 -6.59 4.31 10.83
CA ARG A 143 -5.13 4.37 10.92
C ARG A 143 -4.52 4.83 9.60
N GLY A 144 -3.46 5.65 9.71
CA GLY A 144 -2.71 6.14 8.56
C GLY A 144 -1.82 5.08 7.92
N VAL A 145 -1.32 5.38 6.73
CA VAL A 145 -0.51 4.47 5.91
C VAL A 145 0.68 3.89 6.66
N ARG A 146 1.33 4.66 7.54
CA ARG A 146 2.52 4.19 8.28
C ARG A 146 2.23 2.97 9.15
N GLU A 147 1.03 2.89 9.72
CA GLU A 147 0.59 1.78 10.55
C GLU A 147 0.05 0.63 9.70
N THR A 148 -0.62 0.93 8.60
CA THR A 148 -1.33 -0.04 7.76
C THR A 148 -0.49 -0.58 6.61
N LEU A 149 0.70 -0.03 6.35
CA LEU A 149 1.65 -0.49 5.34
C LEU A 149 1.89 -1.98 5.52
N THR A 150 1.79 -2.73 4.43
CA THR A 150 2.07 -4.16 4.43
C THR A 150 3.21 -4.45 3.48
N VAL A 151 4.20 -5.20 3.96
CA VAL A 151 5.32 -5.71 3.17
C VAL A 151 5.27 -7.23 3.23
N GLU A 152 5.32 -7.87 2.07
CA GLU A 152 5.34 -9.33 1.96
C GLU A 152 6.47 -9.77 1.03
N LEU A 153 7.17 -10.82 1.45
CA LEU A 153 8.10 -11.58 0.64
C LEU A 153 7.50 -12.95 0.38
N ARG A 154 7.32 -13.29 -0.90
CA ARG A 154 6.64 -14.53 -1.35
C ARG A 154 7.53 -15.38 -2.24
#